data_AF-A0A811T9K6-F1
#
_entry.id   AF-A0A811T9K6-F1
#
_cell.length_a   1.000
_cell.length_b   1.000
_cell.length_c   1.000
_cell.angle_alpha   90.00
_cell.angle_beta   90.00
_cell.angle_gamma   90.00
#
_symmetry.space_group_name_H-M   'P 1'
#
loop_
_entity.id
_entity.type
_entity.pdbx_description
1 polymer ?
#
loop_
_entity_poly.entity_id
_entity_poly.type
_entity_poly.pdbx_seq_one_letter_code
_entity_poly.pdbx_strand_id
1 'polypeptide(L)'
;METKIFADYYVKGLSPKKECYVDIKIAKVKLIIFDEDGNRTPELGIFAYLALDEGIPLILGFKTLLDEFKICFDHKDNEAWLEEK
;
A
#
# COMPACT_ATOMS: atom_id res chain seq x y z
N MET A 1 -11.32 4.10 9.95
CA MET A 1 -10.50 3.06 9.29
C MET A 1 -10.74 1.77 10.05
N GLU A 2 -11.43 0.81 9.44
CA GLU A 2 -11.67 -0.51 10.05
C GLU A 2 -10.49 -1.42 9.68
N THR A 3 -9.79 -1.96 10.68
CA THR A 3 -8.54 -2.70 10.49
C THR A 3 -8.72 -4.14 10.96
N LYS A 4 -8.49 -5.10 10.06
CA LYS A 4 -8.46 -6.53 10.41
C LYS A 4 -7.01 -7.02 10.41
N ILE A 5 -6.53 -7.51 11.56
CA ILE A 5 -5.18 -8.09 11.70
C ILE A 5 -5.20 -9.54 11.20
N PHE A 6 -4.23 -9.90 10.36
CA PHE A 6 -4.09 -11.25 9.79
C PHE A 6 -2.95 -12.04 10.43
N ALA A 7 -1.84 -11.39 10.74
CA ALA A 7 -0.68 -12.04 11.36
C ALA A 7 0.25 -11.00 12.01
N ASP A 8 0.97 -11.43 13.04
CA ASP A 8 2.20 -10.79 13.49
C ASP A 8 3.37 -11.33 12.65
N TYR A 9 4.23 -10.46 12.16
CA TYR A 9 5.35 -10.82 11.29
C TYR A 9 6.52 -9.86 11.47
N TYR A 10 7.64 -10.11 10.81
CA TYR A 10 8.77 -9.17 10.75
C TYR A 10 9.15 -8.87 9.31
N VAL A 11 9.59 -7.65 9.04
CA VAL A 11 10.23 -7.28 7.77
C VAL A 11 11.71 -7.08 8.01
N LYS A 12 12.53 -7.47 7.04
CA LYS A 12 13.97 -7.20 7.04
C LYS A 12 14.42 -6.72 5.68
N GLY A 13 15.42 -5.84 5.68
CA GLY A 13 16.15 -5.48 4.48
C GLY A 13 17.11 -6.59 4.04
N LEU A 14 18.04 -6.23 3.15
CA LEU A 14 19.08 -7.15 2.66
C LEU A 14 20.04 -7.62 3.78
N SER A 15 20.29 -6.75 4.77
CA SER A 15 21.16 -7.06 5.90
C SER A 15 20.52 -8.12 6.80
N PRO A 16 21.20 -9.25 7.08
CA PRO A 16 20.66 -10.31 7.92
C PRO A 16 20.79 -10.03 9.43
N LYS A 17 21.32 -8.87 9.83
CA LYS A 17 21.51 -8.53 11.24
C LYS A 17 20.16 -8.38 11.94
N LYS A 18 20.04 -8.94 13.16
CA LYS A 18 18.80 -8.87 13.96
C LYS A 18 18.32 -7.44 14.23
N GLU A 19 19.25 -6.49 14.40
CA GLU A 19 18.94 -5.07 14.57
C GLU A 19 18.22 -4.43 13.36
N CYS A 20 18.23 -5.08 12.20
CA CYS A 20 17.55 -4.62 10.99
C CYS A 20 16.15 -5.24 10.82
N TYR A 21 15.65 -5.96 11.83
CA TYR A 21 14.34 -6.59 11.81
C TYR A 21 13.35 -5.63 12.44
N VAL A 22 12.23 -5.42 11.75
CA VAL A 22 11.14 -4.58 12.24
C VAL A 22 9.94 -5.46 12.45
N ASP A 23 9.45 -5.51 13.69
CA ASP A 23 8.20 -6.16 14.01
C ASP A 23 7.03 -5.38 13.41
N ILE A 24 6.16 -6.09 12.70
CA ILE A 24 5.02 -5.52 12.00
C ILE A 24 3.75 -6.32 12.26
N LYS A 25 2.62 -5.67 12.02
CA LYS A 25 1.31 -6.31 11.89
C LYS A 25 0.88 -6.26 10.44
N ILE A 26 0.54 -7.42 9.88
CA ILE A 26 -0.06 -7.50 8.55
C ILE A 26 -1.57 -7.33 8.73
N ALA A 27 -2.13 -6.31 8.11
CA ALA A 27 -3.55 -5.99 8.21
C ALA A 27 -4.17 -5.76 6.83
N LYS A 28 -5.48 -5.94 6.72
CA LYS A 28 -6.27 -5.41 5.60
C LYS A 28 -6.96 -4.15 6.07
N VAL A 29 -6.71 -3.05 5.38
CA VAL A 29 -7.25 -1.72 5.69
C VAL A 29 -8.16 -1.27 4.58
N LYS A 30 -9.24 -0.58 4.96
CA LYS A 30 -10.12 0.12 4.02
C LYS A 30 -9.58 1.53 3.78
N LEU A 31 -9.43 1.92 2.51
CA LEU A 31 -8.99 3.26 2.12
C LEU A 31 -9.66 3.74 0.83
N ILE A 32 -9.54 5.04 0.60
CA ILE A 32 -9.89 5.72 -0.66
C ILE A 32 -8.65 6.51 -1.07
N ILE A 33 -8.20 6.36 -2.31
CA ILE A 33 -7.13 7.16 -2.89
C ILE A 33 -7.78 8.29 -3.67
N PHE A 34 -7.26 9.51 -3.52
CA PHE A 34 -7.69 10.68 -4.28
C PHE A 34 -6.45 11.45 -4.75
N ASP A 35 -6.58 12.11 -5.90
CA ASP A 35 -5.55 12.99 -6.44
C ASP A 35 -5.92 14.48 -6.26
N GLU A 36 -5.05 15.35 -6.75
CA GLU A 36 -5.18 16.80 -6.68
C GLU A 36 -6.24 17.37 -7.64
N ASP A 37 -6.63 16.61 -8.67
CA ASP A 37 -7.70 16.96 -9.61
C ASP A 37 -9.10 16.54 -9.12
N GLY A 38 -9.16 15.84 -7.98
CA GLY A 38 -10.39 15.39 -7.35
C GLY A 38 -10.90 14.03 -7.85
N ASN A 39 -10.11 13.30 -8.65
CA ASN A 39 -10.41 11.91 -8.96
C ASN A 39 -10.26 11.07 -7.69
N ARG A 40 -11.07 10.01 -7.58
CA ARG A 40 -11.01 9.11 -6.43
C ARG A 40 -11.31 7.67 -6.81
N THR A 41 -10.71 6.74 -6.10
CA THR A 41 -11.09 5.34 -6.17
C THR A 41 -12.42 5.10 -5.43
N PRO A 42 -13.14 4.00 -5.71
CA PRO A 42 -14.06 3.42 -4.73
C PRO A 42 -13.33 3.06 -3.42
N GLU A 43 -14.08 2.66 -2.39
CA GLU A 43 -13.46 2.10 -1.18
C GLU A 43 -12.74 0.79 -1.53
N LEU A 44 -11.44 0.74 -1.20
CA LEU A 44 -10.57 -0.41 -1.47
C LEU A 44 -10.16 -1.07 -0.16
N GLY A 45 -10.14 -2.41 -0.17
CA GLY A 45 -9.54 -3.19 0.90
C GLY A 45 -8.13 -3.64 0.51
N ILE A 46 -7.10 -2.94 0.98
CA ILE A 46 -5.69 -3.21 0.64
C ILE A 46 -4.95 -3.86 1.81
N PHE A 47 -3.94 -4.68 1.52
CA PHE A 47 -3.01 -5.10 2.56
C PHE A 47 -2.11 -3.94 2.98
N ALA A 48 -1.88 -3.80 4.27
CA ALA A 48 -0.95 -2.86 4.86
C ALA A 48 -0.01 -3.58 5.83
N TYR A 49 1.23 -3.13 5.87
CA TYR A 49 2.27 -3.65 6.75
C TYR A 49 2.57 -2.57 7.77
N LEU A 50 2.02 -2.75 8.97
CA LEU A 50 1.98 -1.74 10.02
C LEU A 50 3.14 -1.97 10.98
N ALA A 51 4.17 -1.14 10.90
CA ALA A 51 5.20 -1.10 11.94
C ALA A 51 4.64 -0.43 13.20
N LEU A 52 5.09 -0.89 14.37
CA LEU A 52 4.75 -0.26 15.66
C LEU A 52 5.65 0.95 16.00
N ASP A 53 6.61 1.23 15.12
CA ASP A 53 7.56 2.34 15.24
C ASP A 53 7.13 3.50 14.33
N GLU A 54 6.98 4.70 14.90
CA GLU A 54 6.54 5.91 14.17
C GLU A 54 7.56 6.42 13.15
N GLY A 55 8.82 6.00 13.24
CA GLY A 55 9.86 6.33 12.28
C GLY A 55 9.77 5.54 10.97
N ILE A 56 8.84 4.60 10.87
CA ILE A 56 8.70 3.72 9.71
C ILE A 56 7.45 4.09 8.91
N PRO A 57 7.58 4.39 7.60
CA PRO A 57 6.45 4.76 6.78
C PRO A 57 5.46 3.60 6.66
N LEU A 58 4.17 3.95 6.58
CA LEU A 58 3.11 3.00 6.26
C LEU A 58 3.35 2.38 4.89
N ILE A 59 3.49 1.06 4.84
CA ILE A 59 3.64 0.33 3.57
C ILE A 59 2.28 -0.21 3.15
N LEU A 60 1.79 0.25 2.00
CA LEU A 60 0.56 -0.23 1.37
C LEU A 60 0.91 -1.24 0.26
N GLY A 61 0.26 -2.40 0.28
CA GLY A 61 0.48 -3.47 -0.67
C GLY A 61 -0.16 -3.19 -2.01
N PHE A 62 0.64 -2.92 -3.05
CA PHE A 62 0.17 -2.45 -4.35
C PHE A 62 -0.68 -3.44 -5.15
N LYS A 63 -0.67 -4.74 -4.79
CA LYS A 63 -1.35 -5.80 -5.54
C LYS A 63 -2.83 -5.51 -5.82
N THR A 64 -3.59 -5.04 -4.83
CA THR A 64 -5.02 -4.75 -5.01
C THR A 64 -5.25 -3.67 -6.07
N LEU A 65 -4.37 -2.66 -6.16
CA LEU A 65 -4.49 -1.63 -7.19
C LEU A 65 -4.28 -2.19 -8.60
N LEU A 66 -3.32 -3.12 -8.75
CA LEU A 66 -3.07 -3.82 -10.02
C LEU A 66 -4.21 -4.78 -10.41
N ASP A 67 -4.85 -5.39 -9.41
CA ASP A 67 -5.94 -6.33 -9.61
C ASP A 67 -7.25 -5.62 -9.97
N GLU A 68 -7.52 -4.44 -9.41
CA GLU A 68 -8.79 -3.71 -9.59
C GLU A 68 -8.74 -2.64 -10.71
N PHE A 69 -7.57 -2.09 -11.03
CA PHE A 69 -7.43 -1.00 -12.01
C PHE A 69 -6.52 -1.40 -13.17
N LYS A 70 -6.66 -0.71 -14.30
CA LYS A 70 -5.66 -0.67 -15.37
C LYS A 70 -4.65 0.40 -15.02
N ILE A 71 -3.36 0.12 -15.26
CA ILE A 71 -2.34 1.19 -15.26
C ILE A 71 -2.20 1.67 -16.69
N CYS A 72 -2.44 2.95 -16.88
CA CYS A 72 -2.32 3.64 -18.16
C CYS A 72 -1.05 4.50 -18.13
N PHE A 73 -0.33 4.51 -19.25
CA PHE A 73 0.87 5.33 -19.44
C PHE A 73 0.72 6.12 -20.74
N ASP A 74 0.75 7.44 -20.64
CA ASP A 74 0.93 8.33 -21.78
C ASP A 74 2.36 8.89 -21.74
N HIS A 75 3.23 8.28 -22.55
CA HIS A 75 4.63 8.72 -22.63
C HIS A 75 4.81 10.04 -23.37
N LYS A 76 3.85 10.43 -24.23
CA LYS A 76 3.94 11.66 -24.99
C LYS A 76 3.67 12.86 -24.07
N ASP A 77 2.66 12.73 -23.23
CA ASP A 77 2.26 13.77 -22.28
C ASP A 77 2.95 13.61 -20.90
N ASN A 78 3.73 12.53 -20.73
CA ASN A 78 4.46 12.18 -19.51
C ASN A 78 3.53 11.98 -18.29
N GLU A 79 2.43 11.29 -18.53
CA GLU A 79 1.37 11.02 -17.56
C GLU A 79 1.21 9.52 -17.30
N ALA A 80 0.83 9.18 -16.08
CA ALA A 80 0.43 7.82 -15.71
C ALA A 80 -0.72 7.88 -14.70
N TRP A 81 -1.75 7.05 -14.92
CA TRP A 81 -2.93 7.03 -14.06
C TRP A 81 -3.48 5.62 -13.87
N LEU A 82 -4.36 5.50 -12.88
CA LEU A 82 -5.17 4.32 -12.67
C LEU A 82 -6.55 4.53 -13.31
N GLU A 83 -6.99 3.58 -14.12
CA GLU A 83 -8.30 3.59 -14.76
C GLU A 83 -9.15 2.40 -14.28
N GLU A 84 -10.44 2.63 -14.01
CA GLU A 84 -11.36 1.55 -13.66
C GLU A 84 -11.47 0.50 -14.78
N LYS A 85 -11.63 -0.77 -14.39
CA LYS A 85 -11.67 -1.89 -15.35
C LYS A 85 -12.95 -1.96 -16.15
#